data_AF-A0AAP8KLZ5-F1
#
_entry.id   AF-A0AAP8KLZ5-F1
#
_cell.length_a   1.000
_cell.length_b   1.000
_cell.length_c   1.000
_cell.angle_alpha   90.00
_cell.angle_beta   90.00
_cell.angle_gamma   90.00
#
_symmetry.space_group_name_H-M   'P 1'
#
loop_
_entity.id
_entity.type
_entity.pdbx_description
1 polymer ?
#
loop_
_entity_poly.entity_id
_entity_poly.type
_entity_poly.pdbx_seq_one_letter_code
_entity_poly.pdbx_strand_id
1 'polypeptide(L)'
;THGNGAVFMQAVRNIAVGNNATVTVTLPTSFPNGILGTGVSFYGSGGNNSDSYYMCTPVNKNQVKIQTRNCNGTFSLIVSGY
;
A
#
# COMPACT_ATOMS: atom_id res chain seq x y z
N THR A 1 16.87 5.11 -12.36
CA THR A 1 18.12 4.44 -11.97
C THR A 1 18.34 4.65 -10.48
N HIS A 2 18.24 3.60 -9.67
CA HIS A 2 18.67 3.63 -8.25
C HIS A 2 20.22 3.65 -8.22
N GLY A 3 20.81 4.74 -7.76
CA GLY A 3 22.26 4.83 -7.64
C GLY A 3 22.73 4.09 -6.39
N ASN A 4 23.16 2.83 -6.53
CA ASN A 4 23.93 2.04 -5.54
C ASN A 4 23.58 2.23 -4.03
N GLY A 5 22.32 2.51 -3.68
CA GLY A 5 21.85 2.72 -2.31
C GLY A 5 21.21 1.45 -1.74
N ALA A 6 21.33 1.24 -0.43
CA ALA A 6 20.65 0.14 0.24
C ALA A 6 19.12 0.29 0.11
N VAL A 7 18.45 -0.78 -0.31
CA VAL A 7 16.99 -0.85 -0.31
C VAL A 7 16.53 -1.39 1.03
N PHE A 8 15.56 -0.72 1.64
CA PHE A 8 14.96 -1.15 2.89
C PHE A 8 13.53 -1.61 2.66
N MET A 9 13.04 -2.47 3.55
CA MET A 9 11.66 -2.93 3.51
C MET A 9 10.97 -2.66 4.85
N GLN A 10 9.72 -2.20 4.77
CA GLN A 10 8.85 -1.99 5.92
C GLN A 10 7.58 -2.80 5.72
N ALA A 11 7.17 -3.54 6.75
CA ALA A 11 5.93 -4.30 6.75
C ALA A 11 4.89 -3.61 7.62
N VAL A 12 3.69 -3.40 7.07
CA VAL A 12 2.53 -2.87 7.80
C VAL A 12 1.38 -3.84 7.63
N ARG A 13 0.62 -4.09 8.69
CA ARG A 13 -0.49 -5.06 8.68
C ARG A 13 -1.70 -4.50 9.39
N ASN A 14 -2.82 -5.20 9.23
CA ASN A 14 -4.08 -4.92 9.91
C ASN A 14 -4.70 -3.55 9.55
N ILE A 15 -4.61 -3.17 8.27
CA ILE A 15 -5.20 -1.92 7.78
C ILE A 15 -6.60 -2.22 7.27
N ALA A 16 -7.62 -1.86 8.06
CA ALA A 16 -9.01 -2.02 7.67
C ALA A 16 -9.43 -0.87 6.74
N VAL A 17 -9.94 -1.20 5.55
CA VAL A 17 -10.47 -0.23 4.59
C VAL A 17 -11.89 -0.64 4.20
N GLY A 18 -12.82 0.31 4.31
CA GLY A 18 -14.23 0.12 4.00
C GLY A 18 -14.52 0.05 2.49
N ASN A 19 -15.79 -0.11 2.14
CA ASN A 19 -16.23 -0.10 0.76
C ASN A 19 -16.22 1.31 0.17
N ASN A 20 -15.75 1.46 -1.07
CA ASN A 20 -15.66 2.74 -1.79
C ASN A 20 -14.92 3.81 -0.97
N ALA A 21 -13.88 3.40 -0.25
CA ALA A 21 -13.13 4.23 0.67
C ALA A 21 -11.71 4.50 0.17
N THR A 22 -11.11 5.56 0.70
CA THR A 22 -9.70 5.89 0.46
C THR A 22 -9.04 6.16 1.81
N VAL A 23 -7.92 5.47 2.07
CA VAL A 23 -7.14 5.58 3.30
C VAL A 23 -5.68 5.80 2.95
N THR A 24 -5.01 6.70 3.68
CA THR A 24 -3.56 6.89 3.58
C THR A 24 -2.88 6.23 4.78
N VAL A 25 -2.03 5.26 4.49
CA VAL A 25 -1.21 4.56 5.48
C VAL A 25 0.12 5.28 5.57
N THR A 26 0.50 5.69 6.78
CA THR A 26 1.83 6.27 7.05
C THR A 26 2.76 5.19 7.59
N LEU A 27 3.91 5.02 6.96
CA LEU A 27 4.96 4.10 7.36
C LEU A 27 5.69 4.66 8.60
N PRO A 28 6.19 3.79 9.50
CA PRO A 28 6.93 4.22 10.69
C PRO A 28 8.14 5.10 10.38
N THR A 29 8.81 4.84 9.25
CA THR A 29 10.01 5.57 8.84
C THR A 29 9.89 6.00 7.38
N SER A 30 10.38 7.20 7.07
CA SER A 30 10.46 7.67 5.69
C SER A 30 11.62 7.06 4.94
N PHE A 31 11.38 6.63 3.71
CA PHE A 31 12.47 6.32 2.79
C PHE A 31 13.16 7.64 2.38
N PRO A 32 14.50 7.71 2.35
CA PRO A 32 15.21 8.96 2.05
C PRO A 32 14.82 9.62 0.73
N ASN A 33 14.66 8.82 -0.33
CA ASN A 33 14.40 9.24 -1.70
C ASN A 33 12.98 8.90 -2.14
N GLY A 34 12.47 7.73 -1.77
CA GLY A 34 11.09 7.36 -2.05
C GLY A 34 10.79 5.87 -1.95
N ILE A 35 9.51 5.57 -2.16
CA ILE A 35 9.01 4.20 -2.25
C ILE A 35 9.22 3.70 -3.69
N LEU A 36 9.84 2.53 -3.82
CA LEU A 36 10.03 1.83 -5.09
C LEU A 36 8.81 0.99 -5.47
N GLY A 37 8.18 0.35 -4.48
CA GLY A 37 7.07 -0.53 -4.73
C GLY A 37 6.38 -1.02 -3.47
N THR A 38 5.21 -1.62 -3.67
CA THR A 38 4.37 -2.19 -2.61
C THR A 38 3.93 -3.59 -3.00
N GLY A 39 4.26 -4.59 -2.20
CA GLY A 39 3.57 -5.88 -2.21
C GLY A 39 2.38 -5.79 -1.28
N VAL A 40 1.21 -6.25 -1.73
CA VAL A 40 -0.05 -6.14 -0.96
C VAL A 40 -0.70 -7.51 -0.85
N SER A 41 -1.12 -7.86 0.36
CA SER A 41 -2.09 -8.91 0.58
C SER A 41 -3.40 -8.32 1.10
N PHE A 42 -4.50 -8.92 0.67
CA PHE A 42 -5.85 -8.48 0.98
C PHE A 42 -6.69 -9.68 1.42
N TYR A 43 -7.46 -9.50 2.48
CA TYR A 43 -8.48 -10.44 2.92
C TYR A 43 -9.78 -9.68 3.17
N GLY A 44 -10.86 -10.07 2.49
CA GLY A 44 -12.14 -9.38 2.58
C GLY A 44 -13.13 -9.82 1.50
N SER A 45 -14.09 -8.94 1.23
CA SER A 45 -15.15 -9.16 0.24
C SER A 45 -14.90 -8.32 -1.02
N GLY A 46 -15.14 -8.91 -2.19
CA GLY A 46 -14.85 -8.29 -3.49
C GLY A 46 -13.35 -8.29 -3.83
N GLY A 47 -12.93 -7.40 -4.73
CA GLY A 47 -11.52 -7.22 -5.08
C GLY A 47 -11.00 -8.17 -6.17
N ASN A 48 -11.89 -8.89 -6.86
CA ASN A 48 -11.56 -10.01 -7.74
C ASN A 48 -12.00 -9.81 -9.20
N ASN A 49 -12.47 -8.61 -9.57
CA ASN A 49 -12.89 -8.31 -10.94
C ASN A 49 -12.74 -6.81 -11.28
N SER A 50 -13.09 -6.42 -12.51
CA SER A 50 -12.96 -5.05 -13.01
C SER A 50 -13.87 -4.02 -12.31
N ASP A 51 -14.99 -4.44 -11.74
CA ASP A 51 -15.95 -3.58 -11.05
C ASP A 51 -15.75 -3.55 -9.53
N SER A 52 -14.99 -4.50 -9.00
CA SER A 52 -14.66 -4.67 -7.59
C SER A 52 -13.16 -4.89 -7.44
N TYR A 53 -12.43 -3.82 -7.12
CA TYR A 53 -10.97 -3.81 -7.08
C TYR A 53 -10.44 -2.89 -5.97
N TYR A 54 -9.17 -3.04 -5.65
CA TYR A 54 -8.42 -2.08 -4.84
C TYR A 54 -7.21 -1.58 -5.60
N MET A 55 -6.77 -0.37 -5.27
CA MET A 55 -5.51 0.20 -5.71
C MET A 55 -4.66 0.57 -4.50
N CYS A 56 -3.38 0.25 -4.58
CA CYS A 56 -2.39 0.59 -3.57
C CYS A 56 -1.27 1.36 -4.26
N THR A 57 -1.12 2.64 -3.92
CA THR A 57 -0.23 3.56 -4.63
C THR A 57 0.62 4.35 -3.64
N PRO A 58 1.95 4.38 -3.79
CA PRO A 58 2.79 5.32 -3.05
C PRO A 58 2.35 6.76 -3.37
N VAL A 59 2.20 7.59 -2.34
CA VAL A 59 1.85 9.01 -2.48
C VAL A 59 2.89 9.96 -1.90
N ASN A 60 3.81 9.43 -1.10
CA ASN A 60 4.96 10.16 -0.58
C ASN A 60 6.09 9.17 -0.22
N LYS A 61 7.20 9.66 0.33
CA LYS A 61 8.35 8.88 0.78
C LYS A 61 8.06 7.93 1.96
N ASN A 62 6.94 8.12 2.65
CA ASN A 62 6.53 7.32 3.79
C ASN A 62 5.03 7.02 3.79
N GLN A 63 4.35 7.22 2.67
CA GLN A 63 2.90 7.09 2.61
C GLN A 63 2.45 6.29 1.42
N VAL A 64 1.50 5.40 1.68
CA VAL A 64 0.85 4.58 0.68
C VAL A 64 -0.65 4.79 0.81
N LYS A 65 -1.30 5.11 -0.30
CA LYS A 65 -2.74 5.28 -0.39
C LYS A 65 -3.38 3.98 -0.86
N ILE A 66 -4.38 3.52 -0.12
CA ILE A 66 -5.23 2.40 -0.48
C ILE A 66 -6.60 2.94 -0.84
N GLN A 67 -7.08 2.58 -2.03
CA GLN A 67 -8.41 2.95 -2.53
C GLN A 67 -9.16 1.68 -2.85
N THR A 68 -10.40 1.57 -2.39
CA THR A 68 -11.28 0.45 -2.68
C THR A 68 -12.43 0.90 -3.57
N ARG A 69 -12.90 0.00 -4.44
CA ARG A 69 -14.12 0.17 -5.21
C ARG A 69 -14.91 -1.12 -5.13
N ASN A 70 -16.15 -1.06 -4.64
CA ASN A 70 -17.05 -2.21 -4.45
C ASN A 70 -16.38 -3.40 -3.74
N CYS A 71 -15.42 -3.13 -2.85
CA CYS A 71 -14.71 -4.13 -2.07
C CYS A 71 -14.31 -3.53 -0.72
N ASN A 72 -14.10 -4.38 0.27
CA ASN A 72 -13.69 -3.96 1.61
C ASN A 72 -12.98 -5.10 2.32
N GLY A 73 -12.09 -4.76 3.24
CA GLY A 73 -11.36 -5.78 3.99
C GLY A 73 -10.14 -5.24 4.72
N THR A 74 -9.27 -6.17 5.06
CA THR A 74 -8.04 -5.90 5.79
C THR A 74 -6.84 -6.13 4.88
N PHE A 75 -5.93 -5.16 4.87
CA PHE A 75 -4.75 -5.15 4.03
C PHE A 75 -3.48 -5.34 4.87
N SER A 76 -2.49 -6.01 4.28
CA SER A 76 -1.10 -5.99 4.74
C SER A 76 -0.18 -5.64 3.57
N LEU A 77 0.86 -4.87 3.85
CA LEU A 77 1.77 -4.32 2.87
C LEU A 77 3.20 -4.63 3.25
N ILE A 78 4.00 -4.99 2.24
CA ILE A 78 5.46 -4.89 2.28
C ILE A 78 5.80 -3.74 1.34
N VAL A 79 6.45 -2.70 1.88
CA VAL A 79 6.83 -1.53 1.10
C VAL A 79 8.35 -1.48 1.03
N SER A 80 8.89 -1.36 -0.18
CA SER A 80 10.32 -1.21 -0.43
C SER A 80 10.65 0.20 -0.91
N GLY A 81 11.83 0.70 -0.52
CA GLY A 81 12.28 2.04 -0.89
C GLY A 81 13.73 2.30 -0.51
N TYR A 82 14.21 3.50 -0.82
CA TYR A 82 15.59 3.98 -0.66
C TYR A 82 15.63 5.49 -0.45
#